data_AF-A0A7R9PIU5-F1
#
_entry.id   AF-A0A7R9PIU5-F1
#
_cell.length_a   1.000
_cell.length_b   1.000
_cell.length_c   1.000
_cell.angle_alpha   90.00
_cell.angle_beta   90.00
_cell.angle_gamma   90.00
#
_symmetry.space_group_name_H-M   'P 1'
#
loop_
_entity.id
_entity.type
_entity.pdbx_description
1 polymer ?
#
loop_
_entity_poly.entity_id
_entity_poly.type
_entity_poly.pdbx_seq_one_letter_code
_entity_poly.pdbx_strand_id
1 'polypeptide(L)'
;MPRLHCPVSNRYSFPPNFQSQYIYSISPSKRWPIDDFRVYEPIIYKDSFSALETLLRTLSRDFIEGKNNYPYTHPMIYPNYQSHPFDVKILVEAFNISQKLSQTKTLKDIGVQE
;
A
#
# COMPACT_ATOMS: atom_id res chain seq x y z
N MET A 1 15.04 -9.95 -39.86
CA MET A 1 15.49 -9.34 -38.59
C MET A 1 15.25 -10.35 -37.48
N PRO A 2 16.28 -10.86 -36.78
CA PRO A 2 16.07 -11.87 -35.75
C PRO A 2 15.57 -11.22 -34.45
N ARG A 3 14.53 -11.80 -33.84
CA ARG A 3 14.00 -11.40 -32.51
C ARG A 3 15.08 -11.65 -31.45
N LEU A 4 15.46 -10.60 -30.74
CA LEU A 4 16.20 -10.71 -29.49
C LEU A 4 15.29 -11.40 -28.46
N HIS A 5 15.59 -12.66 -28.16
CA HIS A 5 15.08 -13.34 -26.97
C HIS A 5 15.83 -12.76 -25.77
N CYS A 6 15.18 -11.96 -24.93
CA CYS A 6 15.73 -11.59 -23.63
C CYS A 6 15.58 -12.78 -22.68
N PRO A 7 16.67 -13.35 -22.14
CA PRO A 7 16.54 -14.27 -21.03
C PRO A 7 16.11 -13.45 -19.81
N VAL A 8 14.97 -13.81 -19.22
CA VAL A 8 14.56 -13.29 -17.91
C VAL A 8 15.55 -13.85 -16.89
N SER A 9 16.63 -13.12 -16.65
CA SER A 9 17.60 -13.45 -15.62
C SER A 9 16.98 -13.21 -14.25
N ASN A 10 16.40 -14.27 -13.70
CA ASN A 10 16.13 -14.41 -12.28
C ASN A 10 17.45 -14.26 -11.52
N ARG A 11 17.70 -13.13 -10.85
CA ARG A 11 18.70 -12.95 -9.77
C ARG A 11 18.64 -11.54 -9.17
N TYR A 12 17.57 -11.23 -8.43
CA TYR A 12 17.71 -10.38 -7.25
C TYR A 12 17.80 -11.31 -6.04
N SER A 13 18.99 -11.85 -5.78
CA SER A 13 19.27 -12.46 -4.49
C SER A 13 19.38 -11.33 -3.48
N PHE A 14 18.25 -10.96 -2.85
CA PHE A 14 18.29 -10.13 -1.66
C PHE A 14 19.13 -10.86 -0.61
N PRO A 15 20.14 -10.21 0.01
CA PRO A 15 20.92 -10.86 1.04
C PRO A 15 19.98 -11.26 2.19
N PRO A 16 20.08 -12.50 2.72
CA PRO A 16 19.09 -13.09 3.63
C PRO A 16 18.92 -12.31 4.96
N ASN A 17 19.74 -11.30 5.22
CA ASN A 17 19.83 -10.61 6.50
C ASN A 17 19.44 -9.11 6.46
N PHE A 18 19.04 -8.56 5.31
CA PHE A 18 18.87 -7.11 5.20
C PHE A 18 17.55 -6.56 5.80
N GLN A 19 16.52 -7.39 5.94
CA GLN A 19 15.22 -6.96 6.50
C GLN A 19 15.04 -7.27 7.98
N SER A 20 15.84 -8.17 8.56
CA SER A 20 15.66 -8.62 9.95
C SER A 20 16.07 -7.53 10.96
N GLN A 21 17.21 -6.86 10.77
CA GLN A 21 17.80 -6.06 11.85
C GLN A 21 17.05 -4.75 12.20
N TYR A 22 16.31 -4.17 11.25
CA TYR A 22 15.56 -2.93 11.50
C TYR A 22 14.22 -3.18 12.21
N ILE A 23 13.69 -4.40 12.13
CA ILE A 23 12.37 -4.74 12.69
C ILE A 23 12.47 -5.11 14.18
N TYR A 24 13.55 -5.76 14.60
CA TYR A 24 13.76 -6.23 15.98
C TYR A 24 14.32 -5.16 16.95
N SER A 25 14.75 -3.99 16.46
CA SER A 25 15.30 -2.92 17.31
C SER A 25 14.24 -1.93 17.81
N ILE A 26 13.00 -2.06 17.37
CA ILE A 26 11.91 -1.16 17.76
C ILE A 26 11.31 -1.63 19.09
N SER A 27 11.37 -0.77 20.12
CA SER A 27 10.73 -1.02 21.42
C SER A 27 9.25 -1.40 21.25
N PRO A 28 8.74 -2.41 21.99
CA PRO A 28 7.33 -2.87 21.90
C PRO A 28 6.30 -1.76 22.06
N SER A 29 6.65 -0.69 22.79
CA SER A 29 5.80 0.48 23.04
C SER A 29 5.63 1.43 21.83
N LYS A 30 6.43 1.26 20.78
CA LYS A 30 6.43 2.12 19.58
C LYS A 30 6.03 1.36 18.30
N ARG A 31 5.55 0.12 18.43
CA ARG A 31 5.07 -0.71 17.32
C ARG A 31 3.64 -0.29 16.98
N TRP A 32 3.39 0.18 15.77
CA TRP A 32 2.00 0.37 15.32
C TRP A 32 1.37 -1.00 15.07
N PRO A 33 0.07 -1.19 15.31
CA PRO A 33 -0.60 -2.49 15.10
C PRO A 33 -0.56 -2.97 13.64
N ILE A 34 -0.30 -2.08 12.69
CA ILE A 34 -0.15 -2.38 11.26
C ILE A 34 1.22 -3.02 10.96
N ASP A 35 2.20 -2.75 11.82
CA ASP A 35 3.57 -3.27 11.68
C ASP A 35 3.66 -4.68 12.27
N ASP A 36 2.56 -5.36 12.57
CA ASP A 36 2.62 -6.66 13.21
C ASP A 36 3.17 -7.71 12.24
N PHE A 37 4.42 -8.12 12.49
CA PHE A 37 5.11 -9.11 11.67
C PHE A 37 4.31 -10.42 11.55
N ARG A 38 3.45 -10.73 12.53
CA ARG A 38 2.56 -11.91 12.53
C ARG A 38 1.60 -11.95 11.34
N VAL A 39 1.21 -10.80 10.80
CA VAL A 39 0.32 -10.72 9.62
C VAL A 39 1.07 -11.05 8.34
N TYR A 40 2.34 -10.64 8.25
CA TYR A 40 3.15 -10.77 7.05
C TYR A 40 3.96 -12.08 7.01
N GLU A 41 4.30 -12.66 8.16
CA GLU A 41 5.05 -13.92 8.28
C GLU A 41 4.63 -15.02 7.27
N PRO A 42 3.33 -15.33 7.07
CA PRO A 42 2.92 -16.40 6.15
C PRO A 42 3.15 -16.07 4.65
N ILE A 43 3.46 -14.82 4.30
CA ILE A 43 3.60 -14.34 2.91
C ILE A 43 5.00 -13.85 2.54
N ILE A 44 5.96 -13.78 3.48
CA ILE A 44 7.32 -13.23 3.26
C ILE A 44 8.12 -13.92 2.14
N TYR A 45 7.75 -15.14 1.76
CA TYR A 45 8.41 -15.90 0.68
C TYR A 45 7.43 -16.40 -0.39
N LYS A 46 6.25 -15.78 -0.47
CA LYS A 46 5.24 -16.08 -1.48
C LYS A 46 5.10 -14.92 -2.44
N ASP A 47 4.81 -15.23 -3.70
CA ASP A 47 4.42 -14.22 -4.66
C ASP A 47 3.13 -13.54 -4.17
N SER A 48 3.21 -12.22 -4.04
CA SER A 48 2.13 -11.39 -3.52
C SER A 48 2.01 -10.14 -4.37
N PHE A 49 0.82 -9.55 -4.36
CA PHE A 49 0.60 -8.23 -4.92
C PHE A 49 -0.13 -7.38 -3.88
N SER A 50 -0.03 -6.07 -4.02
CA SER A 50 -0.78 -5.14 -3.19
C SER A 50 -1.46 -4.13 -4.11
N ALA A 51 -2.76 -3.95 -3.92
CA ALA A 51 -3.50 -2.87 -4.54
C ALA A 51 -3.60 -1.72 -3.55
N LEU A 52 -3.32 -0.51 -4.00
CA LEU A 52 -3.48 0.71 -3.23
C LEU A 52 -4.48 1.60 -3.97
N GLU A 53 -5.75 1.48 -3.59
CA GLU A 53 -6.82 2.24 -4.20
C GLU A 53 -6.78 3.70 -3.71
N THR A 54 -6.53 4.63 -4.63
CA THR A 54 -6.53 6.06 -4.32
C THR A 54 -7.64 6.77 -5.09
N LEU A 55 -8.48 7.52 -4.38
CA LEU A 55 -9.49 8.37 -5.01
C LEU A 55 -8.81 9.61 -5.62
N LEU A 56 -8.80 9.69 -6.96
CA LEU A 56 -8.22 10.84 -7.67
C LEU A 56 -9.13 12.08 -7.67
N ARG A 57 -10.43 11.87 -7.44
CA ARG A 57 -11.43 12.95 -7.42
C ARG A 57 -12.45 12.66 -6.32
N THR A 58 -12.11 13.06 -5.10
CA THR A 58 -13.01 13.04 -3.95
C THR A 58 -14.04 14.16 -4.05
N LEU A 59 -15.23 13.92 -3.53
CA LEU A 59 -16.24 14.96 -3.32
C LEU A 59 -16.19 15.54 -1.91
N SER A 60 -15.59 14.82 -0.95
CA SER A 60 -15.27 15.33 0.39
C SER A 60 -14.43 16.60 0.28
N ARG A 61 -14.79 17.61 1.08
CA ARG A 61 -14.10 18.90 1.11
C ARG A 61 -13.42 19.10 2.46
N ASP A 62 -12.15 19.47 2.37
CA ASP A 62 -11.27 19.73 3.49
C ASP A 62 -11.00 21.23 3.61
N PHE A 63 -10.45 21.65 4.75
CA PHE A 63 -10.03 23.03 4.95
C PHE A 63 -8.69 23.09 5.66
N ILE A 64 -7.95 24.16 5.37
CA ILE A 64 -6.63 24.46 5.93
C ILE A 64 -6.71 25.85 6.54
N GLU A 65 -6.32 25.95 7.80
CA GLU A 65 -6.32 27.22 8.54
C GLU A 65 -4.92 27.59 8.98
N GLY A 66 -4.61 28.89 8.90
CA GLY A 66 -3.37 29.42 9.46
C GLY A 66 -3.40 29.28 10.98
N LYS A 67 -2.40 28.62 11.56
CA LYS A 67 -2.30 28.47 13.02
C LYS A 67 -2.08 29.80 13.73
N ASN A 68 -1.32 30.71 13.11
CA ASN A 68 -1.02 32.05 13.58
C ASN A 68 -0.56 32.94 12.39
N ASN A 69 -0.26 34.21 12.65
CA ASN A 69 0.20 35.16 11.62
C ASN A 69 1.65 34.93 11.15
N TYR A 70 2.34 33.89 11.62
CA TYR A 70 3.74 33.62 11.26
C TYR A 70 3.81 32.62 10.10
N PRO A 71 4.38 33.00 8.94
CA PRO A 71 4.26 32.23 7.69
C PRO A 71 5.06 30.92 7.67
N TYR A 72 5.99 30.72 8.62
CA TYR A 72 6.75 29.46 8.73
C TYR A 72 6.15 28.48 9.73
N THR A 73 5.04 28.84 10.40
CA THR A 73 4.30 27.89 11.22
C THR A 73 3.53 26.95 10.33
N HIS A 74 3.59 25.64 10.59
CA HIS A 74 2.74 24.67 9.91
C HIS A 74 1.26 25.00 10.13
N PRO A 75 0.44 24.98 9.06
CA PRO A 75 -0.99 25.24 9.17
C PRO A 75 -1.71 24.08 9.87
N MET A 76 -2.90 24.37 10.37
CA MET A 76 -3.82 23.35 10.86
C MET A 76 -4.55 22.75 9.64
N ILE A 77 -4.45 21.43 9.47
CA ILE A 77 -5.08 20.70 8.37
C ILE A 77 -6.22 19.89 8.97
N TYR A 78 -7.42 20.09 8.46
CA TYR A 78 -8.62 19.35 8.87
C TYR A 78 -9.13 18.53 7.69
N PRO A 79 -8.59 17.31 7.51
CA PRO A 79 -9.04 16.45 6.46
C PRO A 79 -10.34 15.75 6.87
N ASN A 80 -11.43 16.08 6.19
CA ASN A 80 -12.73 15.43 6.31
C ASN A 80 -12.78 14.21 5.38
N TYR A 81 -11.79 13.33 5.48
CA TYR A 81 -11.70 12.16 4.63
C TYR A 81 -12.96 11.33 4.70
N GLN A 82 -13.47 10.94 3.52
CA GLN A 82 -14.64 10.07 3.39
C GLN A 82 -15.91 10.64 4.02
N SER A 83 -15.96 11.95 4.27
CA SER A 83 -17.14 12.64 4.80
C SER A 83 -18.32 12.61 3.83
N HIS A 84 -18.05 12.60 2.52
CA HIS A 84 -19.08 12.47 1.51
C HIS A 84 -19.39 10.98 1.24
N PRO A 85 -20.67 10.54 1.30
CA PRO A 85 -21.02 9.12 1.16
C PRO A 85 -20.67 8.52 -0.20
N PHE A 86 -20.54 9.35 -1.24
CA PHE A 86 -20.09 8.90 -2.56
C PHE A 86 -18.64 8.43 -2.56
N ASP A 87 -17.77 9.04 -1.76
CA ASP A 87 -16.34 8.68 -1.72
C ASP A 87 -16.17 7.28 -1.14
N VAL A 88 -16.93 6.97 -0.08
CA VAL A 88 -16.98 5.61 0.51
C VAL A 88 -17.49 4.59 -0.52
N LYS A 89 -18.54 4.93 -1.27
CA LYS A 89 -19.09 4.03 -2.30
C LYS A 89 -18.06 3.72 -3.38
N ILE A 90 -17.31 4.71 -3.86
CA ILE A 90 -16.26 4.48 -4.85
C ILE A 90 -15.14 3.62 -4.27
N LEU A 91 -14.75 3.81 -3.01
CA LEU A 91 -13.74 2.96 -2.38
C LEU A 91 -14.17 1.51 -2.31
N VAL A 92 -15.43 1.24 -1.96
CA VAL A 92 -15.98 -0.12 -1.98
C VAL A 92 -15.95 -0.71 -3.38
N GLU A 93 -16.27 0.08 -4.41
CA GLU A 93 -16.18 -0.37 -5.80
C GLU A 93 -14.74 -0.65 -6.22
N ALA A 94 -13.79 0.20 -5.82
CA ALA A 94 -12.37 0.01 -6.09
C ALA A 94 -11.83 -1.27 -5.43
N PHE A 95 -12.22 -1.54 -4.18
CA PHE A 95 -11.91 -2.80 -3.51
C PHE A 95 -12.48 -4.02 -4.26
N ASN A 96 -13.72 -3.94 -4.74
CA ASN A 96 -14.30 -5.02 -5.54
C ASN A 96 -13.54 -5.25 -6.86
N ILE A 97 -13.01 -4.20 -7.49
CA ILE A 97 -12.16 -4.32 -8.68
C ILE A 97 -10.84 -5.00 -8.33
N SER A 98 -10.22 -4.60 -7.23
CA SER A 98 -8.99 -5.19 -6.70
C SER A 98 -9.14 -6.69 -6.40
N GLN A 99 -10.26 -7.08 -5.78
CA GLN A 99 -10.60 -8.48 -5.56
C GLN A 99 -10.80 -9.24 -6.87
N LYS A 100 -11.50 -8.66 -7.86
CA LYS A 100 -11.64 -9.29 -9.18
C LYS A 100 -10.30 -9.41 -9.91
N LEU A 101 -9.40 -8.44 -9.70
CA LEU A 101 -8.07 -8.45 -10.28
C LEU A 101 -7.26 -9.63 -9.73
N SER A 102 -7.25 -9.84 -8.40
CA SER A 102 -6.57 -10.99 -7.76
C SER A 102 -7.04 -12.33 -8.34
N GLN A 103 -8.30 -12.39 -8.77
CA GLN A 103 -8.93 -13.57 -9.33
C GLN A 103 -8.60 -13.87 -10.80
N THR A 104 -7.91 -12.94 -11.49
CA THR A 104 -7.56 -13.11 -12.90
C THR A 104 -6.58 -14.28 -13.11
N LYS A 105 -6.70 -14.97 -14.24
CA LYS A 105 -5.85 -16.12 -14.59
C LYS A 105 -4.36 -15.80 -14.46
N THR A 106 -3.93 -14.66 -14.98
CA THR A 106 -2.52 -14.26 -14.95
C THR A 106 -1.99 -14.09 -13.53
N LEU A 107 -2.76 -13.49 -12.61
CA LEU A 107 -2.33 -13.34 -11.23
C LEU A 107 -2.33 -14.68 -10.48
N LYS A 108 -3.31 -15.55 -10.75
CA LYS A 108 -3.33 -16.92 -10.21
C LYS A 108 -2.15 -17.76 -10.71
N ASP A 109 -1.80 -17.63 -11.99
CA ASP A 109 -0.71 -18.38 -12.63
C ASP A 109 0.66 -17.99 -12.02
N ILE A 110 0.84 -16.75 -11.55
CA ILE A 110 2.06 -16.31 -10.86
C ILE A 110 2.03 -16.58 -9.35
N GLY A 111 1.10 -17.39 -8.85
CA GLY A 111 1.11 -17.85 -7.46
C GLY A 111 0.55 -16.85 -6.43
N VAL A 112 -0.06 -15.75 -6.87
CA VAL A 112 -0.80 -14.85 -5.99
C VAL A 112 -1.98 -15.61 -5.37
N GLN A 113 -2.00 -15.69 -4.04
CA GLN A 113 -3.06 -16.34 -3.26
C GLN A 113 -4.08 -15.30 -2.79
N GLU A 114 -5.36 -15.67 -2.76
CA GLU A 114 -6.46 -14.90 -2.13
C GLU A 114 -6.37 -14.91 -0.61
#